data_AF-A0A662PLW5-F1
#
_entry.id   AF-A0A662PLW5-F1
#
_cell.length_a   1.000
_cell.length_b   1.000
_cell.length_c   1.000
_cell.angle_alpha   90.00
_cell.angle_beta   90.00
_cell.angle_gamma   90.00
#
_symmetry.space_group_name_H-M   'P 1'
#
loop_
_entity.id
_entity.type
_entity.pdbx_description
1 polymer ?
#
loop_
_entity_poly.entity_id
_entity_poly.type
_entity_poly.pdbx_seq_one_letter_code
_entity_poly.pdbx_strand_id
1 'polypeptide(L)'
;MPQEEIKMLEKALSDTSKWRIVYFHIPAVTFYYGTGVNTISESLFLLISKYKPDLVLMGHVHGYARANINGTAYVTLSSVGGIPAPLLMDDKSVDYYYFNYGYAIVKVNGNRLDFYFKDLDGKIIDHFTLVRG
;
A
#
# COMPACT_ATOMS: atom_id res chain seq x y z
N MET A 1 13.96 11.19 8.53
CA MET A 1 14.50 9.83 8.29
C MET A 1 16.02 9.91 8.33
N PRO A 2 16.72 8.92 8.89
CA PRO A 2 18.18 8.81 8.79
C PRO A 2 18.66 8.85 7.33
N GLN A 3 19.77 9.55 7.08
CA GLN A 3 20.32 9.71 5.72
C GLN A 3 20.72 8.38 5.08
N GLU A 4 21.17 7.41 5.87
CA GLU A 4 21.55 6.09 5.38
C GLU A 4 20.35 5.29 4.86
N GLU A 5 19.22 5.34 5.57
CA GLU A 5 17.97 4.70 5.13
C GLU A 5 17.43 5.32 3.83
N ILE A 6 17.51 6.65 3.71
CA ILE A 6 17.14 7.36 2.47
C ILE A 6 17.97 6.85 1.30
N LYS A 7 19.31 6.83 1.43
CA LYS A 7 20.21 6.36 0.37
C LYS A 7 19.99 4.90 0.01
N MET A 8 19.73 4.05 1.02
CA MET A 8 19.40 2.64 0.80
C MET A 8 18.11 2.51 -0.01
N LEU A 9 17.06 3.25 0.37
CA LEU A 9 15.78 3.23 -0.33
C LEU A 9 15.90 3.78 -1.76
N GLU A 10 16.61 4.89 -1.96
CA GLU A 10 16.86 5.44 -3.31
C GLU A 10 17.59 4.45 -4.20
N LYS A 11 18.59 3.76 -3.66
CA LYS A 11 19.32 2.71 -4.39
C LYS A 11 18.42 1.53 -4.75
N ALA A 12 17.52 1.10 -3.85
CA ALA A 12 16.57 0.03 -4.14
C ALA A 12 15.51 0.47 -5.17
N LEU A 13 15.06 1.73 -5.11
CA LEU A 13 14.05 2.27 -6.02
C LEU A 13 14.60 2.61 -7.42
N SER A 14 15.91 2.80 -7.57
CA SER A 14 16.54 3.02 -8.88
C SER A 14 16.77 1.74 -9.69
N ASP A 15 16.53 0.57 -9.10
CA ASP A 15 16.64 -0.72 -9.77
C ASP A 15 15.68 -0.85 -10.98
N THR A 16 16.09 -1.55 -12.04
CA THR A 16 15.34 -1.67 -13.30
C THR A 16 14.46 -2.92 -13.39
N SER A 17 14.22 -3.61 -12.27
CA SER A 17 13.31 -4.74 -12.20
C SER A 17 11.95 -4.44 -12.79
N LYS A 18 11.34 -5.50 -13.35
CA LYS A 18 10.04 -5.42 -13.99
C LYS A 18 8.93 -5.01 -13.04
N TRP A 19 8.97 -5.46 -11.80
CA TRP A 19 8.00 -5.08 -10.78
C TRP A 19 8.73 -4.46 -9.61
N ARG A 20 8.25 -3.30 -9.17
CA ARG A 20 8.75 -2.62 -7.98
C ARG A 20 7.65 -2.58 -6.93
N ILE A 21 7.82 -3.40 -5.91
CA ILE A 21 6.91 -3.50 -4.76
C ILE A 21 7.66 -2.97 -3.54
N VAL A 22 7.11 -1.93 -2.91
CA VAL A 22 7.69 -1.28 -1.72
C VAL A 22 6.81 -1.62 -0.53
N TYR A 23 7.40 -1.88 0.63
CA TYR A 23 6.62 -2.10 1.86
C TYR A 23 7.26 -1.44 3.07
N PHE A 24 6.43 -0.99 4.00
CA PHE A 24 6.85 -0.43 5.29
C PHE A 24 5.66 -0.37 6.25
N HIS A 25 5.93 -0.25 7.55
CA HIS A 25 4.88 -0.35 8.57
C HIS A 25 3.98 0.90 8.66
N ILE A 26 4.57 2.08 8.83
CA ILE A 26 3.82 3.33 9.06
C ILE A 26 3.43 3.98 7.72
N PRO A 27 2.15 4.25 7.45
CA PRO A 27 1.71 4.72 6.15
C PRO A 27 2.34 6.05 5.71
N ALA A 28 2.78 6.11 4.45
CA ALA A 28 3.21 7.35 3.81
C ALA A 28 2.00 8.19 3.37
N VAL A 29 0.87 7.51 3.12
CA VAL A 29 -0.44 8.11 2.84
C VAL A 29 -1.45 7.46 3.78
N THR A 30 -2.37 8.25 4.33
CA THR A 30 -3.43 7.75 5.21
C THR A 30 -4.78 7.76 4.50
N PHE A 31 -5.57 6.71 4.72
CA PHE A 31 -6.95 6.60 4.25
C PHE A 31 -7.97 6.69 5.39
N TYR A 32 -7.50 6.60 6.64
CA TYR A 32 -8.33 6.50 7.84
C TYR A 32 -8.10 7.69 8.78
N TYR A 33 -9.12 8.01 9.58
CA TYR A 33 -9.01 9.07 10.58
C TYR A 33 -8.08 8.65 11.74
N GLY A 34 -7.43 9.64 12.34
CA GLY A 34 -6.68 9.47 13.59
C GLY A 34 -5.31 8.80 13.45
N THR A 35 -4.86 8.51 12.24
CA THR A 35 -3.61 7.79 11.95
C THR A 35 -2.54 8.71 11.37
N GLY A 36 -2.53 9.97 11.85
CA GLY A 36 -1.91 11.15 11.25
C GLY A 36 -0.58 10.93 10.53
N VAL A 37 -0.49 11.51 9.33
CA VAL A 37 0.75 11.65 8.57
C VAL A 37 1.64 12.63 9.33
N ASN A 38 2.84 12.20 9.70
CA ASN A 38 3.87 13.08 10.26
C ASN A 38 4.82 13.55 9.14
N THR A 39 5.74 14.46 9.46
CA THR A 39 6.74 14.98 8.51
C THR A 39 7.61 13.88 7.87
N ILE A 40 7.83 12.77 8.58
CA ILE A 40 8.53 11.58 8.05
C ILE A 40 7.68 10.91 6.96
N SER A 41 6.39 10.74 7.19
CA SER A 41 5.44 10.10 6.27
C SER A 41 5.29 10.93 4.99
N GLU A 42 5.22 12.26 5.10
CA GLU A 42 5.23 13.17 3.94
C GLU A 42 6.53 13.08 3.14
N SER A 43 7.68 13.12 3.81
CA SER A 43 8.99 13.00 3.17
C SER A 43 9.15 11.66 2.46
N LEU A 44 8.66 10.58 3.09
CA LEU A 44 8.66 9.23 2.52
C LEU A 44 7.74 9.14 1.30
N PHE A 45 6.54 9.73 1.38
CA PHE A 45 5.61 9.79 0.26
C PHE A 45 6.21 10.51 -0.95
N LEU A 46 6.82 11.68 -0.73
CA LEU A 46 7.50 12.44 -1.78
C LEU A 46 8.63 11.63 -2.42
N LEU A 47 9.45 10.96 -1.60
CA LEU A 47 10.55 10.13 -2.07
C LEU A 47 10.04 8.96 -2.92
N ILE A 48 9.07 8.20 -2.43
CA ILE A 48 8.50 7.05 -3.15
C ILE A 48 7.83 7.50 -4.46
N SER A 49 7.07 8.60 -4.42
CA SER A 49 6.35 9.14 -5.57
C SER A 49 7.29 9.52 -6.72
N LYS A 50 8.52 9.95 -6.42
CA LYS A 50 9.55 10.24 -7.43
C LYS A 50 9.90 9.02 -8.29
N TYR A 51 9.92 7.83 -7.69
CA TYR A 51 10.33 6.58 -8.37
C TYR A 51 9.15 5.76 -8.90
N LYS A 52 7.91 6.13 -8.59
CA LYS A 52 6.67 5.53 -9.10
C LYS A 52 6.71 3.99 -9.09
N PRO A 53 6.85 3.34 -7.92
CA PRO A 53 6.75 1.89 -7.84
C PRO A 53 5.38 1.42 -8.30
N ASP A 54 5.25 0.15 -8.67
CA ASP A 54 3.98 -0.39 -9.14
C ASP A 54 3.01 -0.60 -7.97
N LEU A 55 3.52 -1.03 -6.81
CA LEU A 55 2.74 -1.34 -5.60
C LEU A 55 3.46 -0.88 -4.33
N VAL A 56 2.73 -0.27 -3.41
CA VAL A 56 3.19 0.14 -2.08
C VAL A 56 2.28 -0.49 -1.02
N LEU A 57 2.86 -1.32 -0.14
CA LEU A 57 2.17 -2.00 0.95
C LEU A 57 2.48 -1.29 2.28
N MET A 58 1.45 -0.84 2.96
CA MET A 58 1.52 -0.09 4.21
C MET A 58 0.75 -0.83 5.30
N GLY A 59 1.14 -0.65 6.56
CA GLY A 59 0.50 -1.28 7.70
C GLY A 59 -0.05 -0.27 8.70
N HIS A 60 0.15 -0.59 9.99
CA HIS A 60 -0.18 0.20 11.18
C HIS A 60 -1.67 0.43 11.45
N VAL A 61 -2.45 0.74 10.43
CA VAL A 61 -3.88 1.05 10.54
C VAL A 61 -4.70 -0.21 10.32
N HIS A 62 -5.42 -0.66 11.34
CA HIS A 62 -6.12 -1.95 11.30
C HIS A 62 -7.31 -1.95 10.33
N GLY A 63 -7.05 -2.15 9.05
CA GLY A 63 -8.05 -2.16 8.00
C GLY A 63 -7.41 -2.49 6.66
N TYR A 64 -8.26 -2.67 5.66
CA TYR A 64 -7.87 -2.79 4.27
C TYR A 64 -8.37 -1.57 3.49
N ALA A 65 -7.47 -0.84 2.83
CA ALA A 65 -7.87 0.20 1.89
C ALA A 65 -6.85 0.30 0.76
N ARG A 66 -7.33 0.68 -0.42
CA ARG A 66 -6.53 0.78 -1.64
C ARG A 66 -6.88 2.07 -2.36
N ALA A 67 -5.87 2.74 -2.89
CA ALA A 67 -6.04 3.84 -3.84
C ALA A 67 -4.94 3.78 -4.92
N ASN A 68 -5.27 4.18 -6.14
CA ASN A 68 -4.27 4.49 -7.16
C ASN A 68 -3.88 5.97 -7.06
N ILE A 69 -2.60 6.23 -6.80
CA ILE A 69 -2.06 7.59 -6.71
C ILE A 69 -0.96 7.71 -7.75
N ASN A 70 -1.20 8.52 -8.79
CA ASN A 70 -0.25 8.81 -9.88
C ASN A 70 0.31 7.56 -10.58
N GLY A 71 -0.50 6.49 -10.70
CA GLY A 71 -0.11 5.23 -11.35
C GLY A 71 0.47 4.19 -10.41
N THR A 72 0.68 4.51 -9.13
CA THR A 72 1.12 3.58 -8.10
C THR A 72 -0.08 3.09 -7.29
N ALA A 73 -0.20 1.78 -7.08
CA ALA A 73 -1.20 1.23 -6.17
C ALA A 73 -0.69 1.33 -4.72
N TYR A 74 -1.34 2.15 -3.89
CA TYR A 74 -1.09 2.22 -2.45
C TYR A 74 -2.13 1.38 -1.71
N VAL A 75 -1.68 0.46 -0.86
CA VAL A 75 -2.55 -0.46 -0.13
C VAL A 75 -2.19 -0.44 1.36
N THR A 76 -3.14 -0.07 2.21
CA THR A 76 -3.10 -0.37 3.64
C THR A 76 -3.55 -1.81 3.83
N LEU A 77 -2.67 -2.65 4.37
CA LEU A 77 -2.85 -4.09 4.57
C LEU A 77 -2.49 -4.46 6.02
N SER A 78 -3.32 -4.05 6.96
CA SER A 78 -3.14 -4.35 8.39
C SER A 78 -4.42 -4.85 9.05
N SER A 79 -5.32 -5.43 8.26
CA SER A 79 -6.55 -6.09 8.69
C SER A 79 -6.30 -7.45 9.37
N VAL A 80 -5.26 -7.58 10.21
CA VAL A 80 -4.93 -8.82 10.92
C VAL A 80 -4.75 -8.52 12.41
N GLY A 81 -5.84 -8.55 13.16
CA GLY A 81 -5.86 -8.28 14.61
C GLY A 81 -6.00 -6.81 14.98
N GLY A 82 -6.11 -6.55 16.29
CA GLY A 82 -6.40 -5.22 16.84
C GLY A 82 -7.84 -4.74 16.58
N ILE A 83 -8.20 -3.58 17.13
CA ILE A 83 -9.51 -2.95 16.86
C ILE A 83 -9.45 -2.36 15.45
N PRO A 84 -10.35 -2.75 14.53
CA PRO A 84 -10.38 -2.17 13.20
C PRO A 84 -10.58 -0.66 13.23
N ALA A 85 -9.91 0.05 12.31
CA ALA A 85 -10.13 1.47 12.12
C ALA A 85 -11.61 1.69 11.74
N PRO A 86 -12.38 2.46 12.53
CA PRO A 86 -13.83 2.51 12.36
C PRO A 86 -14.26 3.43 11.22
N LEU A 87 -13.36 4.28 10.70
CA LEU A 87 -13.75 5.40 9.84
C LEU A 87 -12.67 5.77 8.82
N LEU A 88 -13.08 5.87 7.56
CA LEU A 88 -12.29 6.45 6.47
C LEU A 88 -12.32 7.98 6.54
N MET A 89 -11.26 8.63 6.05
CA MET A 89 -11.22 10.09 5.93
C MET A 89 -12.20 10.61 4.87
N ASP A 90 -12.16 9.99 3.69
CA ASP A 90 -13.02 10.32 2.56
C ASP A 90 -13.17 9.05 1.73
N ASP A 91 -14.39 8.54 1.58
CA ASP A 91 -14.68 7.33 0.81
C ASP A 91 -14.40 7.51 -0.68
N LYS A 92 -14.39 8.76 -1.17
CA LYS A 92 -14.03 9.10 -2.56
C LYS A 92 -12.53 9.12 -2.80
N SER A 93 -11.71 9.08 -1.75
CA SER A 93 -10.25 9.09 -1.85
C SER A 93 -9.63 7.70 -2.04
N VAL A 94 -10.45 6.64 -1.97
CA VAL A 94 -10.04 5.25 -2.10
C VAL A 94 -10.80 4.55 -3.21
N ASP A 95 -10.14 3.60 -3.87
CA ASP A 95 -10.78 2.73 -4.87
C ASP A 95 -11.59 1.61 -4.20
N TYR A 96 -11.11 1.13 -3.05
CA TYR A 96 -11.77 0.08 -2.28
C TYR A 96 -11.33 0.11 -0.82
N TYR A 97 -12.20 -0.36 0.07
CA TYR A 97 -11.88 -0.56 1.48
C TYR A 97 -12.68 -1.71 2.09
N TYR A 98 -12.17 -2.25 3.20
CA TYR A 98 -12.83 -3.27 3.99
C TYR A 98 -12.36 -3.19 5.45
N PHE A 99 -13.32 -3.19 6.37
CA PHE A 99 -13.05 -2.99 7.80
C PHE A 99 -12.87 -4.31 8.58
N ASN A 100 -13.18 -5.47 8.00
CA ASN A 100 -12.96 -6.74 8.69
C ASN A 100 -11.59 -7.34 8.37
N TYR A 101 -11.27 -8.41 9.09
CA TYR A 101 -10.00 -9.10 8.93
C TYR A 101 -9.86 -9.81 7.58
N GLY A 102 -8.61 -9.92 7.15
CA GLY A 102 -8.26 -10.54 5.87
C GLY A 102 -6.77 -10.51 5.57
N TYR A 103 -6.40 -11.13 4.47
CA TYR A 103 -5.02 -11.27 4.00
C TYR A 103 -4.93 -11.05 2.50
N ALA A 104 -3.74 -10.69 2.01
CA ALA A 104 -3.50 -10.53 0.57
C ALA A 104 -2.70 -11.67 -0.03
N ILE A 105 -2.97 -11.97 -1.30
CA ILE A 105 -2.14 -12.81 -2.16
C ILE A 105 -1.73 -11.97 -3.37
N VAL A 106 -0.42 -11.84 -3.58
CA VAL A 106 0.14 -11.20 -4.77
C VAL A 106 0.72 -12.27 -5.69
N LYS A 107 0.24 -12.33 -6.94
CA LYS A 107 0.72 -13.26 -7.96
C LYS A 107 1.38 -12.48 -9.09
N VAL A 108 2.63 -12.79 -9.40
CA VAL A 108 3.40 -12.13 -10.46
C VAL A 108 3.69 -13.13 -11.58
N ASN A 109 3.16 -12.86 -12.77
CA ASN A 109 3.28 -13.69 -13.96
C ASN A 109 3.75 -12.83 -15.14
N GLY A 110 5.07 -12.71 -15.31
CA GLY A 110 5.67 -11.92 -16.40
C GLY A 110 5.22 -10.46 -16.33
N ASN A 111 4.42 -10.03 -17.31
CA ASN A 111 3.92 -8.66 -17.44
C ASN A 111 2.62 -8.39 -16.68
N ARG A 112 2.14 -9.36 -15.89
CA ARG A 112 0.91 -9.24 -15.11
C ARG A 112 1.17 -9.47 -13.62
N LEU A 113 0.67 -8.57 -12.78
CA LEU A 113 0.60 -8.74 -11.33
C LEU A 113 -0.85 -8.71 -10.91
N ASP A 114 -1.33 -9.77 -10.27
CA ASP A 114 -2.67 -9.84 -9.70
C ASP A 114 -2.58 -9.75 -8.17
N PHE A 115 -3.35 -8.83 -7.59
CA PHE A 115 -3.47 -8.67 -6.15
C PHE A 115 -4.87 -9.08 -5.72
N TYR A 116 -4.96 -10.03 -4.79
CA TYR A 116 -6.21 -10.48 -4.19
C TYR A 116 -6.20 -10.14 -2.72
N PHE A 117 -7.22 -9.45 -2.23
CA PHE A 117 -7.51 -9.36 -0.81
C PHE A 117 -8.65 -10.31 -0.47
N LYS A 118 -8.47 -11.11 0.57
CA LYS A 118 -9.39 -12.16 0.99
C LYS A 118 -9.77 -12.02 2.46
N ASP A 119 -10.98 -12.39 2.81
CA ASP A 119 -11.36 -12.60 4.21
C ASP A 119 -10.76 -13.91 4.76
N LEU A 120 -11.00 -14.17 6.05
CA LEU A 120 -10.46 -15.34 6.74
C LEU A 120 -11.05 -16.67 6.25
N ASP A 121 -12.23 -16.65 5.62
CA ASP A 121 -12.84 -17.82 4.98
C ASP A 121 -12.30 -18.05 3.55
N GLY A 122 -11.42 -17.16 3.07
CA GLY A 122 -10.78 -17.25 1.76
C GLY A 122 -11.60 -16.70 0.60
N LYS A 123 -12.73 -16.04 0.88
CA LYS A 123 -13.54 -15.33 -0.11
C LYS A 123 -12.79 -14.09 -0.57
N ILE A 124 -12.81 -13.84 -1.88
CA ILE A 124 -12.21 -12.64 -2.46
C ILE A 124 -13.10 -11.43 -2.11
N ILE A 125 -12.48 -10.44 -1.47
CA ILE A 125 -13.11 -9.19 -1.04
C ILE A 125 -12.74 -8.05 -1.99
N ASP A 126 -11.49 -7.96 -2.42
CA ASP A 126 -11.04 -7.07 -3.51
C ASP A 126 -10.06 -7.82 -4.43
N HIS A 127 -10.02 -7.41 -5.70
CA HIS A 127 -9.07 -7.89 -6.69
C HIS A 127 -8.74 -6.78 -7.69
N PHE A 128 -7.46 -6.57 -7.92
CA PHE A 128 -7.00 -5.73 -9.02
C PHE A 128 -5.81 -6.35 -9.75
N THR A 129 -5.60 -5.90 -10.98
CA THR A 129 -4.50 -6.34 -11.84
C THR A 129 -3.70 -5.12 -12.29
N LEU A 130 -2.38 -5.24 -12.21
CA LEU A 130 -1.45 -4.32 -12.84
C LEU A 130 -0.84 -5.02 -14.07
N VAL A 131 -0.64 -4.27 -15.15
CA VAL A 131 -0.02 -4.78 -16.39
C VAL A 131 1.10 -3.85 -16.82
N ARG A 132 2.25 -4.41 -17.19
CA ARG A 132 3.33 -3.68 -17.87
C ARG A 132 3.34 -3.98 -19.37
N GLY A 133 3.47 -2.91 -20.16
CA GLY A 133 3.83 -2.98 -21.58
C GLY A 133 5.24 -3.51 -21.80
#